data_AF-A0A397GZF1-F1
#
_entry.id   AF-A0A397GZF1-F1
#
_cell.length_a   1.000
_cell.length_b   1.000
_cell.length_c   1.000
_cell.angle_alpha   90.00
_cell.angle_beta   90.00
_cell.angle_gamma   90.00
#
_symmetry.space_group_name_H-M   'P 1'
#
loop_
_entity.id
_entity.type
_entity.pdbx_description
1 polymer ?
#
loop_
_entity_poly.entity_id
_entity_poly.type
_entity_poly.pdbx_seq_one_letter_code
_entity_poly.pdbx_strand_id
1 'polypeptide(L)'
;MVGNKLIGVSVRNQANFITTVLDPDTGYNIPEKILYTWEGSTLDTGENFKARMEFDTAVLMDKIDVLNEIPYFLKKIVQAFVAKPYVYQWFNDTIAYIKIGDKDEFAVPGKLFSEATFIY
;
A
#
# COMPACT_ATOMS: atom_id res chain seq x y z
N MET A 1 -15.81 -1.00 0.06
CA MET A 1 -17.20 -1.45 -0.16
C MET A 1 -17.39 -2.77 0.56
N VAL A 2 -18.47 -2.96 1.31
CA VAL A 2 -18.83 -4.29 1.86
C VAL A 2 -20.26 -4.56 1.44
N GLY A 3 -20.51 -5.71 0.80
CA GLY A 3 -21.84 -6.04 0.28
C GLY A 3 -22.42 -4.97 -0.64
N ASN A 4 -21.62 -4.41 -1.56
CA ASN A 4 -21.98 -3.30 -2.47
C ASN A 4 -22.40 -1.98 -1.79
N LYS A 5 -22.11 -1.80 -0.50
CA LYS A 5 -22.32 -0.53 0.19
C LYS A 5 -21.00 0.18 0.49
N LEU A 6 -20.96 1.50 0.28
CA LEU A 6 -19.87 2.35 0.74
C LEU A 6 -20.03 2.57 2.24
N ILE A 7 -19.10 2.05 3.03
CA ILE A 7 -19.24 1.99 4.48
C ILE A 7 -18.55 3.16 5.17
N GLY A 8 -17.41 3.63 4.67
CA GLY A 8 -16.68 4.74 5.28
C GLY A 8 -15.69 5.36 4.33
N VAL A 9 -15.27 6.57 4.70
CA VAL A 9 -14.21 7.34 4.02
C VAL A 9 -13.06 7.49 4.99
N SER A 10 -11.88 7.04 4.59
CA SER A 10 -10.68 7.20 5.40
C SER A 10 -10.02 8.55 5.12
N VAL A 11 -9.53 9.19 6.17
CA VAL A 11 -8.78 10.45 6.10
C VAL A 11 -7.37 10.30 6.63
N ARG A 12 -7.11 9.23 7.39
CA ARG A 12 -5.79 8.87 7.91
C ARG A 12 -5.45 7.48 7.41
N ASN A 13 -4.45 7.39 6.54
CA ASN A 13 -3.99 6.15 5.96
C ASN A 13 -2.50 6.03 6.25
N GLN A 14 -2.09 4.89 6.81
CA GLN A 14 -0.68 4.59 7.07
C GLN A 14 -0.30 3.28 6.39
N ALA A 15 0.93 3.25 5.93
CA ALA A 15 1.61 2.06 5.43
C ALA A 15 2.87 1.86 6.26
N ASN A 16 2.95 0.72 6.95
CA ASN A 16 4.09 0.35 7.76
C ASN A 16 4.75 -0.89 7.15
N PHE A 17 6.03 -0.78 6.80
CA PHE A 17 6.84 -1.95 6.44
C PHE A 17 7.26 -2.64 7.73
N ILE A 18 6.74 -3.85 7.95
CA ILE A 18 6.96 -4.59 9.18
C ILE A 18 8.31 -5.32 9.14
N THR A 19 8.58 -5.95 8.00
CA THR A 19 9.87 -6.56 7.68
C THR A 19 10.28 -6.16 6.27
N THR A 20 11.58 -6.07 6.03
CA THR A 20 12.15 -5.71 4.72
C THR A 20 13.29 -6.63 4.36
N VAL A 21 13.49 -6.84 3.06
CA VAL A 21 14.62 -7.55 2.47
C VAL A 21 15.34 -6.68 1.45
N LEU A 22 16.65 -6.81 1.35
CA LEU A 22 17.44 -6.13 0.33
C LEU A 22 17.14 -6.73 -1.05
N ASP A 23 16.65 -5.92 -1.98
CA ASP A 23 16.62 -6.25 -3.41
C ASP A 23 18.03 -6.01 -3.99
N PRO A 24 18.77 -7.06 -4.39
CA PRO A 24 20.14 -6.91 -4.88
C PRO A 24 20.21 -6.17 -6.23
N ASP A 25 19.12 -6.12 -7.00
CA ASP A 25 19.12 -5.48 -8.32
C ASP A 25 19.06 -3.94 -8.21
N THR A 26 18.36 -3.44 -7.19
CA THR A 26 18.11 -2.00 -7.01
C THR A 26 18.86 -1.41 -5.81
N GLY A 27 19.25 -2.26 -4.86
CA GLY A 27 19.86 -1.86 -3.59
C GLY A 27 18.84 -1.37 -2.55
N TYR A 28 17.53 -1.45 -2.82
CA TYR A 28 16.50 -1.03 -1.88
C TYR A 28 16.14 -2.12 -0.87
N ASN A 29 15.87 -1.73 0.37
CA ASN A 29 15.20 -2.61 1.34
C ASN A 29 13.68 -2.54 1.08
N ILE A 30 13.17 -3.53 0.35
CA ILE A 30 11.76 -3.64 -0.01
C ILE A 30 10.99 -4.38 1.08
N PRO A 31 9.69 -4.11 1.29
CA PRO A 31 8.91 -4.82 2.28
C PRO A 31 8.74 -6.30 1.91
N GLU A 32 8.90 -7.18 2.88
CA GLU A 32 8.41 -8.57 2.85
C GLU A 32 7.02 -8.69 3.46
N LYS A 33 6.70 -7.77 4.38
CA LYS A 33 5.40 -7.69 5.06
C LYS A 33 5.00 -6.24 5.26
N ILE A 34 3.73 -5.95 4.97
CA ILE A 34 3.16 -4.61 5.09
C ILE A 34 1.92 -4.66 5.99
N LEU A 35 1.79 -3.64 6.84
CA LEU A 35 0.55 -3.33 7.55
C LEU A 35 -0.01 -2.01 7.02
N TYR A 36 -1.19 -2.08 6.42
CA TYR A 36 -2.02 -0.92 6.13
C TYR A 36 -3.02 -0.68 7.25
N THR A 37 -3.12 0.56 7.71
CA THR A 37 -4.15 1.01 8.65
C THR A 37 -4.85 2.25 8.12
N TRP A 38 -6.17 2.17 8.06
CA TRP A 38 -7.03 3.25 7.57
C TRP A 38 -8.02 3.64 8.67
N GLU A 39 -8.11 4.93 8.96
CA GLU A 39 -9.05 5.49 9.92
C GLU A 39 -9.86 6.62 9.29
N GLY A 40 -11.12 6.71 9.68
CA GLY A 40 -12.03 7.77 9.28
C GLY A 40 -13.41 7.60 9.89
N SER A 41 -14.44 7.91 9.12
CA SER A 41 -15.83 7.86 9.58
C SER A 41 -16.74 7.19 8.57
N THR A 42 -17.84 6.61 9.06
CA THR A 42 -18.91 6.13 8.19
C THR A 42 -19.66 7.29 7.55
N LEU A 43 -20.14 7.10 6.33
CA LEU A 43 -20.89 8.15 5.63
C LEU A 43 -22.28 8.39 6.22
N ASP A 44 -22.97 7.32 6.58
CA ASP A 44 -24.38 7.39 6.99
C ASP A 44 -24.55 7.86 8.44
N THR A 45 -23.68 7.36 9.34
CA THR A 45 -23.82 7.54 10.79
C THR A 45 -22.75 8.44 11.40
N GLY A 46 -21.66 8.73 10.67
CA GLY A 46 -20.50 9.45 11.21
C GLY A 46 -19.72 8.68 12.28
N GLU A 47 -20.01 7.39 12.48
CA GLU A 47 -19.31 6.52 13.43
C GLU A 47 -17.84 6.36 13.02
N ASN A 48 -16.95 6.19 14.00
CA ASN A 48 -15.54 5.91 13.74
C ASN A 48 -15.40 4.62 12.92
N PHE A 49 -14.64 4.70 11.83
CA PHE A 49 -14.31 3.58 10.96
C PHE A 49 -12.81 3.31 11.08
N LYS A 50 -12.45 2.04 11.29
CA LYS A 50 -11.07 1.56 11.21
C LYS A 50 -10.99 0.31 10.35
N ALA A 51 -9.97 0.25 9.50
CA ALA A 51 -9.63 -0.95 8.76
C ALA A 51 -8.14 -1.23 8.86
N ARG A 52 -7.78 -2.51 8.95
CA ARG A 52 -6.39 -2.97 8.91
C ARG A 52 -6.23 -4.16 7.97
N MET A 53 -5.11 -4.19 7.25
CA MET A 53 -4.70 -5.29 6.38
C MET A 53 -3.22 -5.55 6.62
N GLU A 54 -2.88 -6.72 7.14
CA GLU A 54 -1.51 -7.20 7.25
C GLU A 54 -1.33 -8.33 6.24
N PHE A 55 -0.31 -8.23 5.41
CA PHE A 55 -0.07 -9.19 4.32
C PHE A 55 1.40 -9.28 3.97
N ASP A 56 1.80 -10.46 3.51
CA ASP A 56 3.12 -10.71 2.95
C ASP A 56 3.13 -10.29 1.47
N THR A 57 4.25 -9.73 1.01
CA THR A 57 4.44 -9.27 -0.38
C THR A 57 4.93 -10.40 -1.30
N ALA A 58 4.31 -11.58 -1.17
CA ALA A 58 4.77 -12.82 -1.80
C ALA A 58 4.67 -12.82 -3.33
N VAL A 59 3.69 -12.11 -3.90
CA VAL A 59 3.45 -12.05 -5.35
C VAL A 59 3.85 -10.69 -5.89
N LEU A 60 5.11 -10.56 -6.30
CA LEU A 60 5.60 -9.39 -7.04
C LEU A 60 5.06 -9.45 -8.48
N MET A 61 4.28 -8.44 -8.86
CA MET A 61 3.69 -8.29 -10.20
C MET A 61 4.63 -7.58 -11.15
N ASP A 62 5.20 -6.45 -10.71
CA ASP A 62 6.10 -5.64 -11.53
C ASP A 62 7.11 -4.87 -10.68
N LYS A 63 8.26 -4.59 -11.31
CA LYS A 63 9.36 -3.78 -10.80
C LYS A 63 9.78 -2.80 -11.89
N ILE A 64 9.32 -1.55 -11.76
CA ILE A 64 9.41 -0.54 -12.81
C ILE A 64 10.57 0.42 -12.53
N ASP A 65 11.54 0.50 -13.45
CA ASP A 65 12.55 1.59 -13.47
C ASP A 65 11.88 2.85 -14.04
N VAL A 66 11.55 3.79 -13.15
CA VAL A 66 10.82 5.01 -13.50
C VAL A 66 11.57 5.81 -14.58
N LEU A 67 12.90 5.72 -14.63
CA LEU A 67 13.71 6.48 -15.59
C LEU A 67 13.60 5.97 -17.02
N ASN A 68 13.25 4.69 -17.20
CA ASN A 68 13.03 4.12 -18.51
C ASN A 68 11.64 4.48 -19.05
N GLU A 69 10.69 4.75 -18.17
CA GLU A 69 9.30 5.08 -18.52
C GLU A 69 9.05 6.58 -18.74
N ILE A 70 9.91 7.47 -18.21
CA ILE A 70 9.72 8.92 -18.36
C ILE A 70 10.35 9.50 -19.65
N PRO A 71 9.69 10.50 -20.28
CA PRO A 71 10.26 11.24 -21.40
C PRO A 71 11.64 11.84 -21.11
N TYR A 72 12.49 11.90 -22.14
CA TYR A 72 13.91 12.31 -22.03
C TYR A 72 14.14 13.65 -21.32
N PHE A 73 13.21 14.62 -21.44
CA PHE A 73 13.32 15.91 -20.76
C PHE A 73 13.27 15.82 -19.22
N LEU A 74 12.55 14.84 -18.66
CA LEU A 74 12.47 14.62 -17.21
C LEU A 74 13.69 13.88 -16.65
N LYS A 75 14.56 13.32 -17.51
CA LYS A 75 15.83 12.68 -17.10
C LYS A 75 16.83 13.65 -16.46
N LYS A 76 16.60 14.97 -16.55
CA LYS A 76 17.43 15.97 -15.87
C LYS A 76 17.20 16.02 -14.35
N ILE A 77 16.03 15.59 -13.87
CA ILE A 77 15.73 15.50 -12.42
C ILE A 77 16.58 14.39 -11.76
N VAL A 78 17.05 13.43 -12.55
CA VAL A 78 17.83 12.26 -12.11
C VAL A 78 19.20 12.63 -11.56
N GLN A 79 19.79 13.75 -11.98
CA GLN A 79 21.06 14.22 -11.41
C GLN A 79 20.94 14.62 -9.93
N ALA A 80 19.71 14.81 -9.43
CA ALA A 80 19.46 15.14 -8.03
C ALA A 80 19.33 13.91 -7.11
N PHE A 81 19.07 12.72 -7.66
CA PHE A 81 18.85 11.51 -6.87
C PHE A 81 20.13 10.72 -6.67
N VAL A 82 20.28 10.15 -5.48
CA VAL A 82 21.44 9.32 -5.11
C VAL A 82 21.27 7.91 -5.67
N ALA A 83 20.03 7.43 -5.79
CA ALA A 83 19.69 6.14 -6.38
C ALA A 83 18.59 6.27 -7.45
N LYS A 84 18.52 5.31 -8.36
CA LYS A 84 17.46 5.28 -9.39
C LYS A 84 16.10 5.03 -8.72
N PRO A 85 15.06 5.80 -9.06
CA PRO A 85 13.72 5.57 -8.53
C PRO A 85 13.09 4.31 -9.12
N TYR A 86 12.48 3.49 -8.26
CA TYR A 86 11.77 2.27 -8.65
C TYR A 86 10.36 2.24 -8.06
N VAL A 87 9.43 1.61 -8.79
CA VAL A 87 8.09 1.29 -8.30
C VAL A 87 7.95 -0.23 -8.22
N TYR A 88 7.52 -0.73 -7.08
CA TYR A 88 7.22 -2.14 -6.85
C TYR A 88 5.73 -2.33 -6.71
N GLN A 89 5.18 -3.30 -7.42
CA GLN A 89 3.76 -3.63 -7.40
C GLN A 89 3.58 -5.09 -6.98
N TRP A 90 2.68 -5.33 -6.03
CA TRP A 90 2.33 -6.66 -5.57
C TRP A 90 0.83 -6.91 -5.66
N PHE A 91 0.45 -8.18 -5.81
CA PHE A 91 -0.95 -8.60 -5.84
C PHE A 91 -1.17 -9.86 -4.99
N ASN A 92 -1.59 -9.66 -3.74
CA ASN A 92 -1.68 -10.72 -2.74
C ASN A 92 -3.13 -10.95 -2.30
N ASP A 93 -3.41 -12.15 -1.83
CA ASP A 93 -4.60 -12.38 -1.00
C ASP A 93 -4.41 -11.71 0.36
N THR A 94 -5.47 -11.14 0.91
CA THR A 94 -5.44 -10.52 2.24
C THR A 94 -6.80 -10.62 2.92
N ILE A 95 -6.84 -10.25 4.20
CA ILE A 95 -8.07 -10.09 4.97
C ILE A 95 -8.10 -8.66 5.49
N ALA A 96 -9.13 -7.90 5.11
CA ALA A 96 -9.42 -6.62 5.71
C ALA A 96 -10.21 -6.85 7.01
N TYR A 97 -9.63 -6.45 8.13
CA TYR A 97 -10.32 -6.43 9.41
C TYR A 97 -10.90 -5.04 9.65
N ILE A 98 -12.21 -4.95 9.83
CA ILE A 98 -12.96 -3.69 9.85
C ILE A 98 -13.70 -3.55 11.18
N LYS A 99 -13.57 -2.38 11.82
CA LYS A 99 -14.30 -1.99 13.03
C LYS A 99 -15.07 -0.68 12.81
N ILE A 100 -16.32 -0.64 13.25
CA ILE A 100 -17.22 0.52 13.13
C ILE A 100 -17.82 0.86 14.49
N GLY A 101 -17.54 2.05 15.00
CA GLY A 101 -17.95 2.46 16.34
C GLY A 101 -17.50 1.45 17.39
N ASP A 102 -18.43 1.05 18.25
CA ASP A 102 -18.20 0.07 19.32
C ASP A 102 -18.56 -1.37 18.92
N LYS A 103 -18.89 -1.61 17.65
CA LYS A 103 -19.22 -2.95 17.15
C LYS A 103 -17.96 -3.83 17.09
N ASP A 104 -18.18 -5.14 17.13
CA ASP A 104 -17.12 -6.12 16.96
C ASP A 104 -16.46 -5.99 15.58
N GLU A 105 -15.16 -6.29 15.55
CA GLU A 105 -14.39 -6.33 14.32
C GLU A 105 -14.86 -7.52 13.46
N PHE A 106 -15.02 -7.29 12.15
CA PHE A 106 -15.35 -8.36 11.21
C PHE A 106 -14.31 -8.45 10.09
N ALA A 107 -14.14 -9.67 9.58
CA ALA A 107 -13.14 -10.01 8.57
C ALA A 107 -13.77 -10.06 7.18
N VAL A 108 -13.10 -9.42 6.22
CA VAL A 108 -13.47 -9.43 4.79
C VAL A 108 -12.28 -9.95 3.98
N PRO A 109 -12.29 -11.22 3.56
CA PRO A 109 -11.28 -11.75 2.64
C PRO A 109 -11.34 -11.05 1.29
N GLY A 110 -10.19 -10.86 0.66
CA GLY A 110 -10.11 -10.24 -0.65
C GLY A 110 -8.73 -10.34 -1.29
N LYS A 111 -8.59 -9.67 -2.44
CA LYS A 111 -7.32 -9.48 -3.13
C LYS A 111 -6.89 -8.03 -3.01
N LEU A 112 -5.61 -7.81 -2.80
CA LEU A 112 -5.01 -6.50 -2.62
C LEU A 112 -3.92 -6.29 -3.65
N PHE A 113 -4.13 -5.28 -4.48
CA PHE A 113 -3.06 -4.65 -5.24
C PHE A 113 -2.41 -3.58 -4.35
N SER A 114 -1.09 -3.65 -4.19
CA SER A 114 -0.32 -2.71 -3.39
C SER A 114 0.89 -2.23 -4.18
N GLU A 115 1.20 -0.94 -4.07
CA GLU A 115 2.34 -0.32 -4.74
C GLU A 115 3.19 0.46 -3.73
N ALA A 116 4.51 0.44 -3.90
CA ALA A 116 5.43 1.30 -3.18
C ALA A 116 6.48 1.90 -4.12
N THR A 117 6.62 3.22 -4.05
CA THR A 117 7.64 3.98 -4.79
C THR A 117 8.85 4.22 -3.89
N PHE A 118 10.02 3.84 -4.37
CA PHE A 118 11.30 4.09 -3.72
C PHE A 118 12.02 5.18 -4.50
N ILE A 119 12.26 6.29 -3.81
CA ILE A 119 13.01 7.45 -4.29
C ILE A 119 14.02 7.81 -3.21
N TYR A 120 15.31 7.93 -3.57
CA TYR A 120 16.39 8.24 -2.62
C TYR A 120 17.21 9.42 -3.12
#